data_AF-A0A9P1DZ89-F1
#
_entry.id   AF-A0A9P1DZ89-F1
#
_cell.length_a   1.000
_cell.length_b   1.000
_cell.length_c   1.000
_cell.angle_alpha   90.00
_cell.angle_beta   90.00
_cell.angle_gamma   90.00
#
_symmetry.space_group_name_H-M   'P 1'
#
loop_
_entity.id
_entity.type
_entity.pdbx_description
1 polymer ?
#
loop_
_entity_poly.entity_id
_entity_poly.type
_entity_poly.pdbx_seq_one_letter_code
_entity_poly.pdbx_strand_id
1 'polypeptide(L)'
;MGGQVVWTCLKYIPHRLAGAALIAPAVNYWWPNLPANLSRKVYSEQLFWDQWALRVAQYAPPWLVYWWHSQKYFPAFSISAHSLDVLSSQDKELLPKIHPPRKDYMAQVRQQGEFESIHRDLMVGFGSWEFDPMDVKNPLLISVHLWQGDEDLLVPVALQRYIAQQLPWIHYHELQGAGHMFPYADGIADKIVKSLLIGVKSGL
;
A
#
# COMPACT_ATOMS: atom_id res chain seq x y z
N MET A 1 4.15 -3.24 -2.41
CA MET A 1 3.90 -4.39 -1.51
C MET A 1 4.59 -4.34 -0.14
N GLY A 2 5.28 -3.24 0.23
CA GLY A 2 5.96 -3.18 1.54
C GLY A 2 5.01 -3.24 2.75
N GLY A 3 3.81 -2.67 2.64
CA GLY A 3 2.86 -2.62 3.75
C GLY A 3 2.42 -3.99 4.25
N GLN A 4 2.14 -4.91 3.32
CA GLN A 4 1.79 -6.28 3.62
C GLN A 4 2.89 -6.99 4.42
N VAL A 5 4.14 -6.85 3.99
CA VAL A 5 5.29 -7.44 4.70
C VAL A 5 5.41 -6.87 6.11
N VAL A 6 5.24 -5.55 6.27
CA VAL A 6 5.30 -4.90 7.58
C VAL A 6 4.20 -5.40 8.52
N TRP A 7 2.96 -5.53 8.06
CA TRP A 7 1.87 -6.10 8.86
C TRP A 7 2.19 -7.52 9.37
N THR A 8 2.73 -8.37 8.49
CA THR A 8 3.15 -9.74 8.85
C THR A 8 4.28 -9.72 9.88
N CYS A 9 5.26 -8.83 9.73
CA CYS A 9 6.34 -8.68 10.70
C CYS A 9 5.82 -8.22 12.08
N LEU A 10 4.90 -7.24 12.10
CA LEU A 10 4.26 -6.77 13.33
C LEU A 10 3.44 -7.87 14.02
N LYS A 11 2.79 -8.74 13.25
CA LYS A 11 2.01 -9.88 13.78
C LYS A 11 2.90 -10.95 14.41
N TYR A 12 3.96 -11.36 13.71
CA TYR A 12 4.67 -12.60 14.04
C TYR A 12 6.02 -12.39 14.73
N ILE A 13 6.74 -11.32 14.38
CA ILE A 13 8.09 -11.07 14.87
C ILE A 13 8.29 -9.61 15.35
N PRO A 14 7.34 -9.00 16.08
CA PRO A 14 7.46 -7.59 16.49
C PRO A 14 8.71 -7.35 17.36
N HIS A 15 9.11 -8.34 18.16
CA HIS A 15 10.31 -8.32 18.99
C HIS A 15 11.64 -8.27 18.22
N ARG A 16 11.61 -8.53 16.90
CA ARG A 16 12.80 -8.44 16.03
C ARG A 16 12.89 -7.08 15.32
N LEU A 17 11.93 -6.19 15.53
CA LEU A 17 11.89 -4.87 14.93
C LEU A 17 12.41 -3.83 15.93
N ALA A 18 13.09 -2.81 15.43
CA ALA A 18 13.39 -1.60 16.21
C ALA A 18 12.28 -0.54 16.07
N GLY A 19 11.46 -0.65 15.03
CA GLY A 19 10.40 0.27 14.64
C GLY A 19 9.83 -0.14 13.28
N ALA A 20 8.70 0.44 12.90
CA ALA A 20 8.10 0.23 11.58
C ALA A 20 7.54 1.54 11.01
N ALA A 21 7.69 1.73 9.70
CA ALA A 21 7.06 2.82 8.96
C ALA A 21 6.31 2.24 7.74
N LEU A 22 5.01 2.46 7.72
CA LEU A 22 4.12 2.17 6.60
C LEU A 22 3.94 3.47 5.79
N ILE A 23 4.15 3.41 4.48
CA ILE A 23 4.12 4.57 3.58
C ILE A 23 3.11 4.26 2.48
N ALA A 24 1.98 4.97 2.47
CA ALA A 24 0.81 4.70 1.63
C ALA A 24 0.53 3.20 1.39
N PRO A 25 0.41 2.38 2.46
CA PRO A 25 0.35 0.93 2.29
C PRO A 25 -0.95 0.52 1.62
N ALA A 26 -0.91 -0.29 0.56
CA ALA A 26 -2.13 -0.81 -0.07
C ALA A 26 -3.01 -1.55 0.97
N VAL A 27 -4.33 -1.33 0.89
CA VAL A 27 -5.33 -1.93 1.78
C VAL A 27 -6.13 -2.98 1.03
N ASN A 28 -6.26 -4.17 1.60
CA ASN A 28 -7.17 -5.17 1.05
C ASN A 28 -8.62 -4.81 1.41
N TYR A 29 -9.45 -4.57 0.41
CA TYR A 29 -10.86 -4.21 0.56
C TYR A 29 -11.71 -5.29 1.24
N TRP A 30 -11.21 -6.53 1.31
CA TRP A 30 -11.88 -7.70 1.89
C TRP A 30 -11.35 -8.09 3.27
N TRP A 31 -10.55 -7.25 3.92
CA TRP A 31 -10.20 -7.46 5.33
C TRP A 31 -11.46 -7.47 6.22
N PRO A 32 -11.72 -8.53 7.02
CA PRO A 32 -12.98 -8.73 7.73
C PRO A 32 -13.40 -7.60 8.67
N ASN A 33 -12.45 -6.91 9.30
CA ASN A 33 -12.73 -5.86 10.29
C ASN A 33 -12.97 -4.49 9.65
N LEU A 34 -12.88 -4.37 8.31
CA LEU A 34 -13.26 -3.15 7.61
C LEU A 34 -14.79 -3.09 7.48
N PRO A 35 -15.42 -1.92 7.72
CA PRO A 35 -16.86 -1.75 7.53
C PRO A 35 -17.22 -2.01 6.06
N ALA A 36 -18.12 -2.94 5.80
CA ALA A 36 -18.47 -3.35 4.44
C ALA A 36 -18.98 -2.19 3.57
N ASN A 37 -19.65 -1.19 4.17
CA ASN A 37 -20.08 0.03 3.48
C ASN A 37 -18.89 0.90 3.06
N LEU A 38 -17.90 1.08 3.94
CA LEU A 38 -16.68 1.84 3.67
C LEU A 38 -15.85 1.13 2.60
N SER A 39 -15.56 -0.15 2.77
CA SER A 39 -14.80 -0.94 1.78
C SER A 39 -15.46 -0.91 0.42
N ARG A 40 -16.77 -1.11 0.33
CA ARG A 40 -17.50 -1.10 -0.94
C ARG A 40 -17.47 0.27 -1.62
N LYS A 41 -17.63 1.35 -0.84
CA LYS A 41 -17.57 2.72 -1.37
C LYS A 41 -16.19 2.99 -1.97
N VAL A 42 -15.13 2.81 -1.20
CA VAL A 42 -13.76 3.09 -1.64
C VAL A 42 -13.35 2.19 -2.80
N TYR A 43 -13.72 0.91 -2.74
CA TYR A 43 -13.51 -0.03 -3.85
C TYR A 43 -14.21 0.44 -5.14
N SER A 44 -15.43 0.99 -5.05
CA SER A 44 -16.16 1.48 -6.23
C SER A 44 -15.58 2.74 -6.86
N GLU A 45 -14.74 3.48 -6.12
CA GLU A 45 -14.01 4.66 -6.61
C GLU A 45 -12.79 4.26 -7.46
N GLN A 46 -12.33 3.00 -7.38
CA GLN A 46 -11.25 2.49 -8.22
C GLN A 46 -11.67 2.42 -9.70
N LEU A 47 -10.69 2.48 -10.60
CA LEU A 47 -10.95 2.31 -12.03
C LEU A 47 -11.67 0.98 -12.28
N PHE A 48 -12.60 0.98 -13.24
CA PHE A 48 -13.43 -0.19 -13.54
C PHE A 48 -12.62 -1.48 -13.77
N TRP A 49 -11.45 -1.36 -14.41
CA TRP A 49 -10.57 -2.49 -14.68
C TRP A 49 -9.78 -2.95 -13.46
N ASP A 50 -9.41 -2.02 -12.58
CA ASP A 50 -8.75 -2.34 -11.32
C ASP A 50 -9.70 -3.10 -10.40
N GLN A 51 -10.96 -2.69 -10.35
CA GLN A 51 -12.02 -3.44 -9.66
C GLN A 51 -12.02 -4.92 -10.08
N TRP A 52 -12.00 -5.21 -11.38
CA TRP A 52 -11.94 -6.59 -11.87
C TRP A 52 -10.63 -7.29 -11.52
N ALA A 53 -9.49 -6.65 -11.74
CA ALA A 53 -8.18 -7.24 -11.41
C ALA A 53 -8.09 -7.63 -9.92
N LEU A 54 -8.56 -6.74 -9.03
CA LEU A 54 -8.59 -6.98 -7.59
C LEU A 54 -9.57 -8.10 -7.20
N ARG A 55 -10.75 -8.17 -7.82
CA ARG A 55 -11.69 -9.29 -7.60
C ARG A 55 -11.10 -10.62 -8.03
N VAL A 56 -10.42 -10.65 -9.18
CA VAL A 56 -9.73 -11.85 -9.64
C VAL A 56 -8.66 -12.24 -8.62
N ALA A 57 -7.84 -11.30 -8.14
CA ALA A 57 -6.83 -11.59 -7.11
C ALA A 57 -7.43 -12.12 -5.79
N GLN A 58 -8.60 -11.64 -5.37
CA GLN A 58 -9.25 -12.05 -4.13
C GLN A 58 -9.90 -13.43 -4.21
N TYR A 59 -10.64 -13.70 -5.29
CA TYR A 59 -11.54 -14.85 -5.35
C TYR A 59 -11.08 -15.97 -6.30
N ALA A 60 -10.17 -15.67 -7.22
CA ALA A 60 -9.71 -16.65 -8.19
C ALA A 60 -8.58 -17.51 -7.62
N PRO A 61 -8.51 -18.79 -7.99
CA PRO A 61 -7.32 -19.59 -7.72
C PRO A 61 -6.09 -19.00 -8.45
N PRO A 62 -4.86 -19.19 -7.94
CA PRO A 62 -3.66 -18.55 -8.49
C PRO A 62 -3.43 -18.74 -10.00
N TRP A 63 -3.78 -19.91 -10.54
CA TRP A 63 -3.66 -20.19 -11.97
C TRP A 63 -4.59 -19.32 -12.83
N LEU A 64 -5.75 -18.93 -12.30
CA LEU A 64 -6.72 -18.07 -13.00
C LEU A 64 -6.30 -16.61 -12.93
N VAL A 65 -5.65 -16.17 -11.84
CA VAL A 65 -4.99 -14.87 -11.76
C VAL A 65 -3.90 -14.78 -12.83
N TYR A 66 -3.06 -15.81 -12.95
CA TYR A 66 -2.06 -15.87 -14.01
C TYR A 66 -2.67 -15.81 -15.41
N TRP A 67 -3.67 -16.66 -15.68
CA TRP A 67 -4.33 -16.71 -16.97
C TRP A 67 -4.94 -15.36 -17.35
N TRP A 68 -5.67 -14.72 -16.43
CA TRP A 68 -6.31 -13.41 -16.65
C TRP A 68 -5.29 -12.36 -17.07
N HIS A 69 -4.19 -12.24 -16.33
CA HIS A 69 -3.19 -11.22 -16.60
C HIS A 69 -2.28 -11.54 -17.80
N SER A 70 -2.22 -12.80 -18.25
CA SER A 70 -1.53 -13.14 -19.51
C SER A 70 -2.34 -12.80 -20.77
N GLN A 71 -3.64 -12.50 -20.65
CA GLN A 71 -4.47 -12.17 -21.82
C GLN A 71 -4.25 -10.73 -22.27
N LYS A 72 -4.07 -10.54 -23.58
CA LYS A 72 -4.02 -9.20 -24.19
C LYS A 72 -5.38 -8.51 -24.30
N TYR A 73 -6.46 -9.28 -24.12
CA TYR A 73 -7.84 -8.81 -24.28
C TYR A 73 -8.43 -8.22 -23.00
N PHE A 74 -7.82 -8.47 -21.84
CA PHE A 74 -8.20 -7.82 -20.59
C PHE A 74 -7.24 -6.64 -20.33
N PRO A 75 -7.76 -5.46 -20.01
CA PRO A 75 -6.93 -4.32 -19.66
C PRO A 75 -6.18 -4.60 -18.37
N ALA A 76 -4.90 -4.23 -18.38
CA ALA A 76 -4.00 -4.43 -17.27
C ALA A 76 -4.39 -3.55 -16.08
N PHE A 77 -4.05 -4.02 -14.87
CA PHE A 77 -4.15 -3.24 -13.63
C PHE A 77 -3.43 -1.90 -13.81
N SER A 78 -4.06 -0.78 -13.48
CA SER A 78 -3.61 0.57 -13.82
C SER A 78 -2.17 0.87 -13.42
N ILE A 79 -1.74 0.43 -12.22
CA ILE A 79 -0.35 0.55 -11.74
C ILE A 79 0.62 -0.22 -12.64
N SER A 80 0.23 -1.41 -13.09
CA SER A 80 1.03 -2.23 -14.00
C SER A 80 1.07 -1.68 -15.42
N ALA A 81 0.00 -1.01 -15.84
CA ALA A 81 -0.13 -0.32 -17.12
C ALA A 81 0.53 1.08 -17.13
N HIS A 82 1.02 1.58 -15.99
CA HIS A 82 1.57 2.92 -15.82
C HIS A 82 0.58 4.04 -16.22
N SER A 83 -0.71 3.86 -15.91
CA SER A 83 -1.71 4.89 -16.19
C SER A 83 -1.44 6.17 -15.37
N LEU A 84 -1.62 7.32 -15.99
CA LEU A 84 -1.55 8.63 -15.32
C LEU A 84 -2.89 9.02 -14.66
N ASP A 85 -3.96 8.28 -14.94
CA ASP A 85 -5.30 8.55 -14.42
C ASP A 85 -5.41 8.25 -12.92
N VAL A 86 -4.48 7.45 -12.40
CA VAL A 86 -4.37 7.09 -10.98
C VAL A 86 -3.39 7.96 -10.21
N LEU A 87 -2.87 9.03 -10.84
CA LEU A 87 -1.95 9.97 -10.21
C LEU A 87 -2.67 11.27 -9.87
N SER A 88 -2.49 11.73 -8.63
CA SER A 88 -2.91 13.06 -8.19
C SER A 88 -2.15 14.16 -8.91
N SER A 89 -2.53 15.42 -8.68
CA SER A 89 -1.81 16.59 -9.21
C SER A 89 -0.35 16.61 -8.71
N GLN A 90 -0.14 16.42 -7.41
CA GLN A 90 1.20 16.38 -6.82
C GLN A 90 2.03 15.22 -7.39
N ASP A 91 1.43 14.03 -7.56
CA ASP A 91 2.16 12.88 -8.11
C ASP A 91 2.75 13.18 -9.49
N LYS A 92 1.98 13.87 -10.33
CA LYS A 92 2.41 14.28 -11.68
C LYS A 92 3.57 15.28 -11.63
N GLU A 93 3.53 16.23 -10.69
CA GLU A 93 4.62 17.19 -10.47
C GLU A 93 5.90 16.53 -9.95
N LEU A 94 5.77 15.42 -9.21
CA LEU A 94 6.92 14.70 -8.64
C LEU A 94 7.55 13.69 -9.60
N LEU A 95 6.90 13.33 -10.71
CA LEU A 95 7.44 12.37 -11.69
C LEU A 95 8.89 12.67 -12.12
N PRO A 96 9.29 13.93 -12.41
CA PRO A 96 10.67 14.25 -12.80
C PRO A 96 11.70 14.05 -11.69
N LYS A 97 11.29 14.01 -10.41
CA LYS A 97 12.18 13.82 -9.25
C LYS A 97 12.50 12.35 -8.97
N ILE A 98 11.79 11.42 -9.61
CA ILE A 98 11.96 9.98 -9.38
C ILE A 98 13.26 9.51 -10.03
N HIS A 99 14.26 9.22 -9.21
CA HIS A 99 15.56 8.71 -9.64
C HIS A 99 16.01 7.46 -8.87
N PRO A 100 16.68 6.49 -9.54
CA PRO A 100 16.87 6.42 -10.99
C PRO A 100 15.52 6.23 -11.72
N PRO A 101 15.42 6.63 -13.01
CA PRO A 101 14.25 6.34 -13.83
C PRO A 101 13.90 4.86 -13.77
N ARG A 102 12.61 4.55 -13.61
CA ARG A 102 12.14 3.17 -13.43
C ARG A 102 12.69 2.18 -14.47
N LYS A 103 12.77 2.62 -15.73
CA LYS A 103 13.29 1.83 -16.86
C LYS A 103 14.70 1.24 -16.61
N ASP A 104 15.52 1.90 -15.80
CA ASP A 104 16.91 1.52 -15.58
C ASP A 104 17.05 0.25 -14.72
N TYR A 105 16.04 -0.07 -13.90
CA TYR A 105 16.04 -1.23 -13.00
C TYR A 105 14.87 -2.20 -13.22
N MET A 106 14.01 -1.95 -14.22
CA MET A 106 12.84 -2.82 -14.49
C MET A 106 13.22 -4.28 -14.77
N ALA A 107 14.36 -4.52 -15.42
CA ALA A 107 14.83 -5.88 -15.68
C ALA A 107 15.11 -6.66 -14.38
N GLN A 108 15.62 -5.99 -13.35
CA GLN A 108 15.88 -6.59 -12.04
C GLN A 108 14.57 -6.85 -11.29
N VAL A 109 13.64 -5.89 -11.33
CA VAL A 109 12.31 -6.03 -10.69
C VAL A 109 11.51 -7.19 -11.29
N ARG A 110 11.66 -7.44 -12.60
CA ARG A 110 10.97 -8.52 -13.33
C ARG A 110 11.87 -9.73 -13.61
N GLN A 111 12.98 -9.91 -12.88
CA GLN A 111 13.95 -10.97 -13.18
C GLN A 111 13.37 -12.40 -13.12
N GLN A 112 12.30 -12.61 -12.35
CA GLN A 112 11.58 -13.89 -12.23
C GLN A 112 10.34 -13.96 -13.15
N GLY A 113 10.18 -13.00 -14.07
CA GLY A 113 9.02 -12.87 -14.96
C GLY A 113 7.84 -12.13 -14.33
N GLU A 114 6.83 -11.81 -15.13
CA GLU A 114 5.69 -11.00 -14.69
C GLU A 114 4.83 -11.70 -13.63
N PHE A 115 4.77 -13.03 -13.66
CA PHE A 115 4.01 -13.79 -12.68
C PHE A 115 4.57 -13.66 -11.26
N GLU A 116 5.87 -13.96 -11.07
CA GLU A 116 6.50 -13.90 -9.75
C GLU A 116 6.70 -12.46 -9.23
N SER A 117 6.57 -11.46 -10.11
CA SER A 117 6.61 -10.04 -9.75
C SER A 117 5.20 -9.46 -9.58
N ILE A 118 4.53 -9.11 -10.68
CA ILE A 118 3.30 -8.29 -10.65
C ILE A 118 2.10 -9.12 -10.16
N HIS A 119 1.92 -10.32 -10.69
CA HIS A 119 0.72 -11.12 -10.36
C HIS A 119 0.81 -11.64 -8.93
N ARG A 120 1.99 -12.07 -8.51
CA ARG A 120 2.24 -12.50 -7.14
C ARG A 120 2.08 -11.37 -6.14
N ASP A 121 2.56 -10.17 -6.46
CA ASP A 121 2.31 -8.97 -5.64
C ASP A 121 0.82 -8.70 -5.49
N LEU A 122 0.04 -8.80 -6.58
CA LEU A 122 -1.41 -8.62 -6.53
C LEU A 122 -2.09 -9.68 -5.65
N MET A 123 -1.70 -10.95 -5.78
CA MET A 123 -2.21 -12.05 -4.96
C MET A 123 -1.86 -11.88 -3.48
N VAL A 124 -0.64 -11.44 -3.16
CA VAL A 124 -0.24 -11.16 -1.77
C VAL A 124 -1.02 -9.96 -1.21
N GLY A 125 -1.24 -8.92 -2.01
CA GLY A 125 -1.90 -7.70 -1.58
C GLY A 125 -3.39 -7.84 -1.37
N PHE A 126 -4.05 -8.58 -2.26
CA PHE A 126 -5.51 -8.60 -2.36
C PHE A 126 -6.09 -10.01 -2.36
N GLY A 127 -5.28 -11.05 -2.13
CA GLY A 127 -5.77 -12.39 -1.85
C GLY A 127 -6.30 -12.52 -0.42
N SER A 128 -6.73 -13.73 -0.05
CA SER A 128 -7.17 -14.01 1.31
C SER A 128 -6.01 -14.03 2.30
N TRP A 129 -6.17 -13.33 3.42
CA TRP A 129 -5.20 -13.28 4.51
C TRP A 129 -5.64 -14.16 5.67
N GLU A 130 -4.68 -14.80 6.36
CA GLU A 130 -4.93 -15.60 7.55
C GLU A 130 -5.25 -14.75 8.79
N PHE A 131 -4.93 -13.45 8.76
CA PHE A 131 -5.19 -12.49 9.82
C PHE A 131 -5.60 -11.14 9.25
N ASP A 132 -6.35 -10.37 10.04
CA ASP A 132 -6.66 -8.98 9.75
C ASP A 132 -5.62 -8.06 10.43
N PRO A 133 -5.03 -7.07 9.71
CA PRO A 133 -4.14 -6.08 10.33
C PRO A 133 -4.71 -5.37 11.56
N MET A 134 -6.02 -5.18 11.63
CA MET A 134 -6.68 -4.56 12.79
C MET A 134 -6.74 -5.47 14.02
N ASP A 135 -6.45 -6.77 13.88
CA ASP A 135 -6.26 -7.71 15.00
C ASP A 135 -4.81 -7.76 15.50
N VAL A 136 -3.89 -6.99 14.89
CA VAL A 136 -2.51 -6.91 15.36
C VAL A 136 -2.47 -6.18 16.68
N LYS A 137 -1.99 -6.87 17.72
CA LYS A 137 -1.85 -6.30 19.06
C LYS A 137 -0.75 -5.25 19.07
N ASN A 138 -0.91 -4.24 19.93
CA ASN A 138 0.12 -3.23 20.18
C ASN A 138 1.45 -3.94 20.48
N PRO A 139 2.52 -3.72 19.70
CA PRO A 139 3.80 -4.37 19.92
C PRO A 139 4.55 -3.84 21.17
N LEU A 140 4.03 -2.81 21.86
CA LEU A 140 4.45 -2.18 23.13
C LEU A 140 5.87 -1.60 23.18
N LEU A 141 6.83 -2.17 22.46
CA LEU A 141 8.27 -1.89 22.58
C LEU A 141 8.84 -1.15 21.37
N ILE A 142 8.03 -0.92 20.34
CA ILE A 142 8.47 -0.31 19.08
C ILE A 142 7.50 0.79 18.64
N SER A 143 8.04 1.81 18.00
CA SER A 143 7.22 2.85 17.36
C SER A 143 6.75 2.38 15.99
N VAL A 144 5.46 2.53 15.71
CA VAL A 144 4.88 2.22 14.40
C VAL A 144 4.25 3.49 13.82
N HIS A 145 4.70 3.87 12.63
CA HIS A 145 4.23 5.06 11.92
C HIS A 145 3.48 4.66 10.66
N LEU A 146 2.39 5.36 10.34
CA LEU A 146 1.65 5.19 9.09
C LEU A 146 1.51 6.55 8.42
N TRP A 147 2.05 6.68 7.21
CA TRP A 147 2.04 7.92 6.43
C TRP A 147 1.13 7.77 5.22
N GLN A 148 0.24 8.74 5.00
CA GLN A 148 -0.72 8.72 3.92
C GLN A 148 -0.95 10.14 3.37
N GLY A 149 -0.95 10.29 2.05
CA GLY A 149 -1.44 11.51 1.40
C GLY A 149 -2.97 11.50 1.32
N ASP A 150 -3.62 12.63 1.58
CA ASP A 150 -5.08 12.74 1.55
C ASP A 150 -5.68 12.86 0.14
N GLU A 151 -4.84 13.16 -0.87
CA GLU A 151 -5.17 13.15 -2.30
C GLU A 151 -4.63 11.92 -3.03
N ASP A 152 -4.19 10.88 -2.30
CA ASP A 152 -3.76 9.61 -2.88
C ASP A 152 -4.93 8.91 -3.60
N LEU A 153 -4.81 8.81 -4.93
CA LEU A 153 -5.79 8.15 -5.80
C LEU A 153 -5.57 6.65 -5.95
N LEU A 154 -4.37 6.14 -5.60
CA LEU A 154 -4.02 4.72 -5.66
C LEU A 154 -4.52 3.98 -4.42
N VAL A 155 -4.36 4.60 -3.25
CA VAL A 155 -4.79 4.06 -1.97
C VAL A 155 -5.61 5.13 -1.27
N PRO A 156 -6.94 5.15 -1.47
CA PRO A 156 -7.75 6.22 -0.91
C PRO A 156 -7.64 6.27 0.62
N VAL A 157 -7.37 7.48 1.13
CA VAL A 157 -7.06 7.77 2.53
C VAL A 157 -8.10 7.25 3.55
N ALA A 158 -9.36 7.12 3.11
CA ALA A 158 -10.48 6.75 3.97
C ALA A 158 -10.27 5.42 4.71
N LEU A 159 -9.65 4.43 4.07
CA LEU A 159 -9.37 3.14 4.72
C LEU A 159 -8.25 3.25 5.76
N GLN A 160 -7.22 4.05 5.50
CA GLN A 160 -6.14 4.28 6.47
C GLN A 160 -6.63 5.02 7.70
N ARG A 161 -7.49 6.03 7.52
CA ARG A 161 -8.13 6.73 8.64
C ARG A 161 -8.87 5.75 9.55
N TYR A 162 -9.61 4.80 8.98
CA TYR A 162 -10.29 3.78 9.76
C TYR A 162 -9.31 2.85 10.49
N ILE A 163 -8.29 2.34 9.78
CA ILE A 163 -7.27 1.46 10.39
C ILE A 163 -6.55 2.16 11.55
N ALA A 164 -6.15 3.42 11.38
CA ALA A 164 -5.52 4.22 12.42
C ALA A 164 -6.43 4.47 13.64
N GLN A 165 -7.74 4.60 13.42
CA GLN A 165 -8.73 4.69 14.52
C GLN A 165 -8.84 3.38 15.30
N GLN A 166 -8.78 2.22 14.63
CA GLN A 166 -8.83 0.91 15.29
C GLN A 166 -7.52 0.56 16.01
N LEU A 167 -6.40 1.10 15.53
CA LEU A 167 -5.05 0.81 16.03
C LEU A 167 -4.42 2.09 16.62
N PRO A 168 -4.87 2.56 17.80
CA PRO A 168 -4.43 3.84 18.39
C PRO A 168 -2.94 3.87 18.78
N TRP A 169 -2.27 2.72 18.74
CA TRP A 169 -0.83 2.59 18.94
C TRP A 169 -0.01 2.95 17.69
N ILE A 170 -0.66 3.16 16.54
CA ILE A 170 -0.02 3.65 15.32
C ILE A 170 0.02 5.18 15.35
N HIS A 171 1.21 5.74 15.16
CA HIS A 171 1.38 7.16 14.87
C HIS A 171 0.97 7.44 13.42
N TYR A 172 -0.26 7.90 13.22
CA TYR A 172 -0.79 8.25 11.91
C TYR A 172 -0.37 9.67 11.48
N HIS A 173 0.17 9.78 10.27
CA HIS A 173 0.64 11.01 9.65
C HIS A 173 -0.11 11.20 8.34
N GLU A 174 -1.10 12.07 8.34
CA GLU A 174 -1.82 12.45 7.12
C GLU A 174 -1.21 13.74 6.55
N LEU A 175 -0.93 13.74 5.25
CA LEU A 175 -0.31 14.85 4.54
C LEU A 175 -1.36 15.52 3.64
N GLN A 176 -1.68 16.76 3.95
CA GLN A 176 -2.65 17.57 3.21
C GLN A 176 -2.15 17.93 1.81
N GLY A 177 -3.01 17.74 0.80
CA GLY A 177 -2.72 18.00 -0.61
C GLY A 177 -1.71 17.02 -1.21
N ALA A 178 -1.43 15.90 -0.54
CA ALA A 178 -0.37 14.98 -0.94
C ALA A 178 -0.93 13.74 -1.64
N GLY A 179 -0.25 13.35 -2.73
CA GLY A 179 -0.56 12.15 -3.51
C GLY A 179 0.10 10.88 -2.96
N HIS A 180 0.12 9.81 -3.76
CA HIS A 180 0.79 8.55 -3.40
C HIS A 180 2.33 8.66 -3.39
N MET A 181 2.86 9.51 -4.27
CA MET A 181 4.29 9.72 -4.54
C MET A 181 4.89 10.79 -3.62
N PHE A 182 4.18 11.20 -2.58
CA PHE A 182 4.64 12.14 -1.56
C PHE A 182 6.06 11.85 -0.99
N PRO A 183 6.57 10.60 -0.91
CA PRO A 183 7.94 10.36 -0.42
C PRO A 183 9.03 10.99 -1.28
N TYR A 184 8.74 11.33 -2.55
CA TYR A 184 9.65 12.02 -3.46
C TYR A 184 9.62 13.54 -3.32
N ALA A 185 8.71 14.11 -2.52
CA ALA A 185 8.71 15.54 -2.22
C ALA A 185 9.86 15.91 -1.28
N ASP A 186 10.35 17.14 -1.42
CA ASP A 186 11.57 17.59 -0.74
C ASP A 186 11.40 17.53 0.79
N GLY A 187 12.34 16.86 1.47
CA GLY A 187 12.38 16.74 2.93
C GLY A 187 11.38 15.74 3.54
N ILE A 188 10.45 15.18 2.76
CA ILE A 188 9.48 14.20 3.28
C ILE A 188 10.16 12.89 3.68
N ALA A 189 11.02 12.33 2.81
CA ALA A 189 11.76 11.10 3.11
C ALA A 189 12.57 11.23 4.41
N ASP A 190 13.28 12.34 4.57
CA ASP A 190 14.03 12.66 5.79
C ASP A 190 13.12 12.73 7.02
N LYS A 191 11.93 13.31 6.89
CA LYS A 191 10.96 13.41 7.98
C LYS A 191 10.44 12.03 8.39
N ILE A 192 10.15 11.15 7.43
CA ILE A 192 9.74 9.76 7.69
C ILE A 192 10.84 9.01 8.45
N VAL A 193 12.08 9.07 7.95
CA VAL A 193 13.23 8.39 8.58
C VAL A 193 13.52 8.95 9.98
N LYS A 194 13.53 10.28 10.14
CA LYS A 194 13.73 10.91 11.46
C LYS A 194 12.65 10.52 12.46
N SER A 195 11.39 10.45 12.02
CA SER A 195 10.27 10.04 12.89
C SER A 195 10.44 8.61 13.37
N LEU A 196 10.90 7.71 12.49
CA LEU A 196 11.19 6.32 12.84
C LEU A 196 12.38 6.18 13.80
N LEU A 197 13.45 6.95 13.61
CA LEU A 197 14.70 6.81 14.37
C LEU A 197 14.73 7.55 15.71
N ILE A 198 14.09 8.71 15.80
CA ILE A 198 14.22 9.60 16.97
C ILE A 198 13.06 9.37 17.95
N GLY A 199 11.96 8.76 17.48
CA GLY A 199 10.70 8.69 18.22
C GLY A 199 10.11 10.08 18.40
N VAL A 200 8.79 10.19 18.47
CA VAL A 200 8.19 11.39 19.06
C VAL A 200 8.60 11.35 20.52
N LYS A 201 9.44 12.28 20.97
CA LYS A 201 9.69 12.48 22.40
C LYS A 201 8.33 12.74 23.05
N SER A 202 7.76 11.72 23.68
CA SER A 202 6.65 11.87 24.61
C SER A 202 7.19 12.72 25.76
N GLY A 203 6.98 14.03 25.68
CA GLY A 203 7.15 14.89 26.83
C GLY A 203 6.04 14.55 27.81
N LEU A 204 6.40 13.83 28.88
CA LEU A 204 5.87 13.91 30.24
C LEU A 204 6.79 13.08 31.15
#